data_AF-A0A520H4R3-F1
#
_entry.id   AF-A0A520H4R3-F1
#
_cell.length_a   1.000
_cell.length_b   1.000
_cell.length_c   1.000
_cell.angle_alpha   90.00
_cell.angle_beta   90.00
_cell.angle_gamma   90.00
#
_symmetry.space_group_name_H-M   'P 1'
#
loop_
_entity.id
_entity.type
_entity.pdbx_description
1 polymer ?
#
loop_
_entity_poly.entity_id
_entity_poly.type
_entity_poly.pdbx_seq_one_letter_code
_entity_poly.pdbx_strand_id
1 'polypeptide(L)' 'MSETPLTTYPVVESIEKNAHVSGFAAYEALVAEAEADHGAYWGRLAREFVAWRTPFTRTLDD' A
#
# COMPACT_ATOMS: atom_id res chain seq x y z
N MET A 1 20.99 -16.98 -22.31
CA MET A 1 20.35 -15.73 -21.86
C MET A 1 21.24 -15.15 -20.78
N SER A 2 22.11 -14.18 -21.11
CA SER A 2 22.96 -13.56 -20.10
C SER A 2 22.14 -12.50 -19.38
N GLU A 3 21.84 -12.72 -18.10
CA GLU A 3 21.16 -11.73 -17.25
C GLU A 3 22.11 -10.54 -17.03
N THR A 4 21.72 -9.36 -17.50
CA THR A 4 22.41 -8.13 -17.14
C THR A 4 22.01 -7.76 -15.72
N PRO A 5 22.96 -7.60 -14.77
CA PRO A 5 22.62 -7.25 -13.41
C PRO A 5 21.99 -5.85 -13.38
N LEU A 6 20.80 -5.76 -12.78
CA LEU A 6 20.11 -4.49 -12.57
C LEU A 6 20.85 -3.68 -11.52
N THR A 7 21.22 -2.44 -11.86
CA THR A 7 21.77 -1.50 -10.88
C THR A 7 20.67 -1.06 -9.91
N THR A 8 20.91 -1.22 -8.61
CA THR A 8 20.00 -0.77 -7.56
C THR A 8 20.35 0.66 -7.14
N TYR A 9 19.31 1.47 -6.93
CA TYR A 9 19.44 2.87 -6.47
C TYR A 9 18.73 3.01 -5.13
N PRO A 10 19.47 3.25 -4.03
CA PRO A 10 18.85 3.44 -2.72
C PRO A 10 18.05 4.74 -2.71
N VAL A 11 16.93 4.73 -1.97
CA VAL A 11 16.12 5.93 -1.76
C VAL A 11 16.91 6.92 -0.90
N VAL A 12 16.81 8.20 -1.24
CA VAL A 12 17.40 9.27 -0.43
C VAL A 12 16.63 9.38 0.89
N GLU A 13 17.31 9.39 2.03
CA GLU A 13 16.70 9.37 3.38
C GLU A 13 15.67 10.49 3.60
N SER A 14 15.91 11.69 3.03
CA SER A 14 14.98 12.80 3.11
C SER A 14 13.67 12.55 2.36
N ILE A 15 13.70 11.74 1.31
CA ILE A 15 12.50 11.32 0.57
C ILE A 15 11.78 10.22 1.35
N GLU A 16 12.52 9.24 1.87
CA GLU A 16 11.94 8.12 2.64
C GLU A 16 11.15 8.60 3.86
N LYS A 17 11.68 9.56 4.62
CA LYS A 17 11.02 10.11 5.82
C LYS A 17 9.75 10.90 5.53
N ASN A 18 9.63 11.49 4.33
CA ASN A 18 8.50 12.33 3.94
C ASN A 18 7.52 11.62 3.00
N ALA A 19 7.79 10.36 2.63
CA ALA A 19 6.92 9.57 1.81
C ALA A 19 5.67 9.14 2.59
N HIS A 20 4.52 9.07 1.89
CA HIS A 20 3.29 8.50 2.45
C HIS A 20 3.45 7.03 2.88
N VAL A 21 4.41 6.33 2.27
CA VAL A 21 4.86 5.00 2.67
C VAL A 21 6.34 5.11 3.00
N SER A 22 6.67 5.05 4.29
CA SER A 22 8.02 5.28 4.81
C SER A 22 8.93 4.08 4.58
N GLY A 23 9.31 3.87 3.32
CA GLY A 23 10.26 2.83 2.93
C GLY A 23 9.65 1.46 2.66
N PHE A 24 10.51 0.51 2.32
CA PHE A 24 10.12 -0.81 1.84
C PHE A 24 9.42 -1.65 2.90
N ALA A 25 9.87 -1.58 4.16
CA ALA A 25 9.23 -2.32 5.26
C ALA A 25 7.78 -1.88 5.49
N ALA A 26 7.50 -0.57 5.39
CA ALA A 26 6.14 -0.04 5.49
C ALA A 26 5.27 -0.49 4.30
N TYR A 27 5.86 -0.54 3.10
CA TYR A 27 5.20 -1.10 1.91
C TYR A 27 4.87 -2.59 2.09
N GLU A 28 5.82 -3.41 2.54
CA GLU A 28 5.60 -4.85 2.77
C GLU A 28 4.51 -5.09 3.82
N ALA A 29 4.43 -4.26 4.85
CA ALA A 29 3.35 -4.34 5.83
C ALA A 29 1.96 -4.09 5.20
N LEU A 30 1.86 -3.11 4.28
CA LEU A 30 0.62 -2.85 3.54
C LEU A 30 0.26 -4.01 2.61
N VAL A 31 1.25 -4.60 1.93
CA VAL A 31 1.04 -5.79 1.10
C VAL A 31 0.57 -6.97 1.94
N ALA A 32 1.19 -7.21 3.10
CA ALA A 32 0.78 -8.28 3.99
C ALA A 32 -0.63 -8.08 4.56
N GLU A 33 -1.00 -6.83 4.91
CA GLU A 33 -2.38 -6.49 5.30
C GLU A 33 -3.36 -6.77 4.16
N ALA A 34 -3.02 -6.32 2.95
CA ALA A 34 -3.85 -6.53 1.77
C ALA A 34 -4.05 -8.03 1.50
N GLU A 35 -2.98 -8.83 1.43
CA GLU A 35 -3.02 -10.28 1.17
C GLU A 35 -3.79 -11.06 2.24
N ALA A 36 -3.75 -10.62 3.50
CA ALA A 36 -4.48 -11.26 4.59
C ALA A 36 -6.00 -11.07 4.47
N ASP A 37 -6.45 -9.87 4.08
CA ASP A 37 -7.86 -9.56 3.84
C ASP A 37 -8.01 -8.35 2.90
N HIS A 38 -8.26 -8.66 1.63
CA HIS A 38 -8.39 -7.66 0.57
C HIS A 38 -9.58 -6.72 0.83
N GLY A 39 -10.70 -7.27 1.30
CA GLY A 39 -11.93 -6.54 1.55
C GLY A 39 -11.77 -5.57 2.72
N ALA A 40 -11.16 -6.02 3.82
CA ALA A 40 -10.88 -5.18 4.97
C ALA A 40 -9.88 -4.06 4.64
N TYR A 41 -8.79 -4.38 3.91
CA TYR A 41 -7.78 -3.41 3.50
C TYR A 41 -8.39 -2.26 2.69
N TRP A 42 -9.07 -2.58 1.59
CA TRP A 42 -9.69 -1.55 0.74
C TRP A 42 -10.85 -0.84 1.45
N GLY A 43 -11.61 -1.57 2.26
CA GLY A 43 -12.68 -0.99 3.07
C GLY A 43 -12.19 0.02 4.09
N ARG A 44 -11.03 -0.18 4.70
CA ARG A 44 -10.41 0.77 5.61
C ARG A 44 -9.98 2.03 4.86
N LEU A 45 -9.22 1.87 3.78
CA LEU A 45 -8.73 2.99 2.96
C LEU A 45 -9.87 3.84 2.39
N ALA A 46 -10.94 3.21 1.90
CA ALA A 46 -12.09 3.92 1.37
C ALA A 46 -12.80 4.77 2.43
N ARG A 47 -12.87 4.32 3.68
CA ARG A 47 -13.46 5.09 4.79
C ARG A 47 -12.56 6.22 5.27
N GLU A 48 -11.25 6.05 5.14
CA GLU A 48 -10.25 7.01 5.58
C GLU A 48 -10.08 8.16 4.58
N PHE A 49 -9.95 7.85 3.29
CA PHE A 49 -9.52 8.81 2.27
C PHE A 49 -10.64 9.34 1.38
N VAL A 50 -11.85 8.77 1.45
CA VAL A 50 -12.99 9.20 0.63
C VAL A 50 -14.10 9.73 1.52
N ALA A 51 -14.61 10.93 1.20
CA ALA A 51 -15.78 11.49 1.85
C ALA A 51 -17.06 10.91 1.25
N TRP A 52 -17.79 10.11 2.03
CA TRP A 52 -19.03 9.48 1.59
C TRP A 52 -20.25 10.30 2.00
N ARG A 53 -21.20 10.51 1.07
CA ARG A 53 -22.52 11.02 1.43
C ARG A 53 -23.33 10.00 2.23
N THR A 54 -23.27 8.74 1.80
CA THR A 54 -23.86 7.59 2.50
C THR A 54 -22.77 6.52 2.61
N PRO A 55 -22.41 6.06 3.82
CA PRO A 55 -21.41 5.01 3.99
C PRO A 55 -21.85 3.69 3.35
N PHE A 56 -20.89 2.97 2.76
CA PHE A 56 -21.13 1.61 2.26
C PHE A 56 -21.12 0.59 3.41
N THR A 57 -21.88 -0.50 3.24
CA THR A 57 -21.96 -1.60 4.22
C THR A 57 -21.27 -2.88 3.74
N ARG A 58 -21.00 -3.01 2.43
CA ARG A 58 -20.27 -4.12 1.81
C ARG A 58 -19.04 -3.58 1.08
N THR A 59 -17.90 -4.26 1.24
CA THR A 59 -16.60 -3.89 0.65
C THR A 59 -16.38 -4.50 -0.72
N LEU A 60 -16.35 -5.83 -0.82
CA LEU A 60 -16.18 -6.58 -2.06
C LEU A 60 -17.26 -7.70 -2.15
N ASP A 61 -17.40 -8.29 -3.34
CA ASP A 61 -18.52 -9.20 -3.69
C ASP A 61 -18.21 -10.69 -3.48
N ASP A 62 -17.04 -11.02 -2.97
CA ASP A 62 -16.61 -12.35 -2.53
C ASP A 62 -17.58 -13.05 -1.57
#